data_AF-A0A9D7S766-F1
#
_entry.id   AF-A0A9D7S766-F1
#
_cell.length_a   1.000
_cell.length_b   1.000
_cell.length_c   1.000
_cell.angle_alpha   90.00
_cell.angle_beta   90.00
_cell.angle_gamma   90.00
#
_symmetry.space_group_name_H-M   'P 1'
#
loop_
_entity.id
_entity.type
_entity.pdbx_description
1 polymer ?
#
loop_
_entity_poly.entity_id
_entity_poly.type
_entity_poly.pdbx_seq_one_letter_code
_entity_poly.pdbx_strand_id
1 'polypeptide(L)'
;MIQIPEATDEMSEAYKAGYKKISDITIERNKRVVERIVEERKKEQPDLFTNGHKEDSIKGLGFKVFKLVKSNFPRVEFAPDPEKTDEENIELLKKYIRDKEAQLITAFNRDELLTEILLKKGFNLNYTTEKQEQFKKNEIYLATDPASVGTGNIKETLICLDVSIHMDTVEYFKKYIDKKFICLERALDTTKNTI
;
A
#
# COMPACT_ATOMS: atom_id res chain seq x y z
N MET A 1 -11.36 6.64 10.69
CA MET A 1 -12.84 6.56 10.50
C MET A 1 -13.13 5.41 9.55
N ILE A 2 -14.16 4.63 9.84
CA ILE A 2 -14.62 3.53 8.99
C ILE A 2 -16.10 3.77 8.71
N GLN A 3 -16.52 3.65 7.45
CA GLN A 3 -17.91 3.81 7.05
C GLN A 3 -18.29 2.67 6.11
N ILE A 4 -19.39 1.99 6.42
CA ILE A 4 -19.95 0.95 5.55
C ILE A 4 -20.55 1.63 4.32
N PRO A 5 -20.28 1.14 3.09
CA PRO A 5 -20.79 1.72 1.85
C PRO A 5 -22.24 1.31 1.58
N GLU A 6 -23.13 1.60 2.53
CA GLU A 6 -24.57 1.35 2.45
C GLU A 6 -25.21 2.24 1.38
N ALA A 7 -26.16 1.69 0.63
CA ALA A 7 -26.90 2.44 -0.38
C ALA A 7 -27.83 3.46 0.30
N THR A 8 -27.88 4.67 -0.26
CA THR A 8 -28.85 5.68 0.18
C THR A 8 -30.21 5.39 -0.44
N ASP A 9 -31.29 5.73 0.26
CA ASP A 9 -32.66 5.68 -0.27
C ASP A 9 -32.76 6.51 -1.56
N GLU A 10 -33.33 5.92 -2.62
CA GLU A 10 -33.49 6.53 -3.94
C GLU A 10 -34.34 7.81 -3.90
N MET A 11 -35.25 7.91 -2.94
CA MET A 11 -36.11 9.08 -2.75
C MET A 11 -35.42 10.20 -1.95
N SER A 12 -34.27 9.92 -1.34
CA SER A 12 -33.54 10.89 -0.51
C SER A 12 -32.91 12.02 -1.34
N GLU A 13 -32.78 13.20 -0.73
CA GLU A 13 -32.08 14.34 -1.33
C GLU A 13 -30.61 14.03 -1.60
N ALA A 14 -29.98 13.18 -0.79
CA ALA A 14 -28.61 12.73 -1.00
C ALA A 14 -28.46 11.92 -2.30
N TYR A 15 -29.39 10.99 -2.55
CA TYR A 15 -29.39 10.22 -3.80
C TYR A 15 -29.63 11.11 -5.01
N LYS A 16 -30.58 12.04 -4.93
CA LYS A 16 -30.85 13.04 -5.99
C LYS A 16 -29.64 13.94 -6.27
N ALA A 17 -28.84 14.25 -5.25
CA ALA A 17 -27.60 15.00 -5.38
C ALA A 17 -26.40 14.14 -5.88
N GLY A 18 -26.63 12.87 -6.22
CA GLY A 18 -25.63 11.96 -6.80
C GLY A 18 -24.86 11.10 -5.80
N TYR A 19 -25.12 11.24 -4.49
CA TYR A 19 -24.49 10.42 -3.46
C TYR A 19 -25.26 9.10 -3.29
N LYS A 20 -24.82 8.05 -3.98
CA LYS A 20 -25.48 6.74 -3.97
C LYS A 20 -25.20 5.94 -2.71
N LYS A 21 -24.12 6.26 -1.99
CA LYS A 21 -23.71 5.56 -0.77
C LYS A 21 -23.49 6.51 0.38
N ILE A 22 -23.77 6.06 1.61
CA ILE A 22 -23.50 6.83 2.82
C ILE A 22 -22.02 7.21 2.92
N SER A 23 -21.11 6.32 2.49
CA SER A 23 -19.67 6.61 2.43
C SER A 23 -19.31 7.82 1.56
N ASP A 24 -20.07 8.06 0.49
CA ASP A 24 -19.81 9.19 -0.42
C ASP A 24 -20.12 10.51 0.29
N ILE A 25 -21.22 10.54 1.06
CA ILE A 25 -21.60 11.67 1.91
C ILE A 25 -20.53 11.92 2.99
N THR A 26 -20.02 10.85 3.62
CA THR A 26 -18.98 10.99 4.65
C THR A 26 -17.67 11.55 4.09
N ILE A 27 -17.25 11.08 2.90
CA ILE A 27 -16.07 11.61 2.22
C ILE A 27 -16.27 13.09 1.90
N GLU A 28 -17.41 13.44 1.32
CA GLU A 28 -17.73 14.81 0.94
C GLU A 28 -17.79 15.75 2.15
N ARG A 29 -18.40 15.31 3.25
CA ARG A 29 -18.41 16.05 4.52
C ARG A 29 -17.00 16.36 4.99
N ASN A 30 -16.11 15.35 4.99
CA ASN A 30 -14.72 15.56 5.43
C ASN A 30 -13.96 16.49 4.48
N LYS A 31 -14.17 16.41 3.16
CA LYS A 31 -13.57 17.35 2.20
C LYS A 31 -13.97 18.78 2.50
N ARG A 32 -15.27 19.06 2.65
CA ARG A 32 -15.76 20.42 2.93
C ARG A 32 -15.28 20.97 4.26
N VAL A 33 -15.19 20.13 5.29
CA VAL A 33 -14.63 20.54 6.59
C VAL A 33 -13.16 20.90 6.44
N VAL A 34 -12.38 20.07 5.74
CA VAL A 34 -10.96 20.35 5.47
C VAL A 34 -10.79 21.64 4.67
N GLU A 35 -11.56 21.83 3.59
CA GLU A 35 -11.54 23.04 2.77
C GLU A 35 -11.85 24.30 3.60
N ARG A 36 -12.88 24.24 4.44
CA ARG A 36 -13.23 25.32 5.34
C ARG A 36 -12.10 25.65 6.32
N ILE A 37 -11.50 24.63 6.94
CA ILE A 37 -10.34 24.83 7.83
C ILE A 37 -9.19 25.47 7.07
N VAL A 38 -8.90 25.01 5.85
CA VAL A 38 -7.84 25.59 5.00
C VAL A 38 -8.13 27.05 4.67
N GLU A 39 -9.38 27.41 4.36
CA GLU A 39 -9.78 28.79 4.11
C GLU A 39 -9.67 29.67 5.35
N GLU A 40 -10.11 29.19 6.52
CA GLU A 40 -10.00 29.90 7.79
C GLU A 40 -8.52 30.18 8.11
N ARG A 41 -7.64 29.17 7.99
CA ARG A 41 -6.19 29.29 8.20
C ARG A 41 -5.50 30.23 7.21
N LYS A 42 -6.00 30.34 5.98
CA LYS A 42 -5.49 31.31 4.98
C LYS A 42 -5.88 32.75 5.30
N LYS A 43 -7.06 32.95 5.91
CA LYS A 43 -7.61 34.27 6.29
C LYS A 43 -7.02 34.79 7.61
N GLU A 44 -6.55 33.91 8.48
CA GLU A 44 -5.75 34.29 9.66
C GLU A 44 -4.49 35.07 9.23
N GLN A 45 -4.30 36.28 9.78
CA GLN A 45 -3.08 37.06 9.55
C GLN A 45 -1.88 36.30 10.14
N PRO A 46 -0.69 36.35 9.50
CA PRO A 46 0.49 35.71 10.05
C PRO A 46 0.81 36.33 11.40
N ASP A 47 0.86 35.51 12.45
CA ASP A 47 1.34 35.93 13.76
C ASP A 47 2.77 36.47 13.59
N LEU A 48 3.10 37.58 14.26
CA LEU A 48 4.42 38.24 14.20
C LEU A 48 5.58 37.28 14.57
N PHE A 49 5.25 36.15 15.21
CA PHE A 49 6.15 35.09 15.65
C PHE A 49 6.24 33.87 14.71
N THR A 50 5.44 33.81 13.64
CA THR A 50 5.37 32.62 12.75
C THR A 50 6.34 32.63 11.57
N ASN A 51 7.20 33.66 11.43
CA ASN A 51 8.32 33.74 10.47
C ASN A 51 8.03 33.13 9.08
N GLY A 52 6.84 33.38 8.51
CA GLY A 52 6.53 32.96 7.14
C GLY A 52 6.12 31.49 6.94
N HIS A 53 5.93 30.70 8.00
CA HIS A 53 5.51 29.29 7.91
C HIS A 53 4.00 29.09 7.66
N LYS A 54 3.42 29.83 6.70
CA LYS A 54 2.01 29.62 6.29
C LYS A 54 1.78 28.29 5.59
N GLU A 55 2.81 27.71 4.97
CA GLU A 55 2.69 26.41 4.29
C GLU A 55 2.63 25.23 5.27
N ASP A 56 3.26 25.34 6.44
CA ASP A 56 3.32 24.25 7.41
C ASP A 56 2.01 24.10 8.20
N SER A 57 1.21 25.16 8.33
CA SER A 57 -0.12 25.10 8.99
C SER A 57 -1.20 24.38 8.17
N ILE A 58 -0.97 24.21 6.86
CA ILE A 58 -1.89 23.54 5.93
C ILE A 58 -1.41 22.10 5.62
N LYS A 59 -0.12 21.81 5.82
CA LYS A 59 0.44 20.46 5.63
C LYS A 59 -0.20 19.47 6.60
N GLY A 60 -0.74 18.37 6.05
CA GLY A 60 -1.32 17.27 6.83
C GLY A 60 -2.83 17.32 7.05
N LEU A 61 -3.54 18.34 6.54
CA LEU A 61 -5.00 18.41 6.63
C LEU A 61 -5.75 17.48 5.64
N GLY A 62 -5.03 16.90 4.67
CA GLY A 62 -5.58 15.93 3.73
C GLY A 62 -5.80 14.55 4.33
N PHE A 63 -6.61 13.73 3.66
CA PHE A 63 -6.86 12.34 4.08
C PHE A 63 -6.82 11.39 2.87
N LYS A 64 -6.44 10.14 3.12
CA LYS A 64 -6.50 9.04 2.15
C LYS A 64 -7.82 8.27 2.33
N VAL A 65 -8.42 7.83 1.23
CA VAL A 65 -9.62 6.97 1.25
C VAL A 65 -9.24 5.58 0.78
N PHE A 66 -9.49 4.57 1.62
CA PHE A 66 -9.28 3.17 1.29
C PHE A 66 -10.61 2.44 1.19
N LYS A 67 -10.64 1.41 0.35
CA LYS A 67 -11.80 0.52 0.16
C LYS A 67 -11.35 -0.90 0.41
N LEU A 68 -12.25 -1.72 0.97
CA LEU A 68 -12.01 -3.16 1.08
C LEU A 68 -12.27 -3.80 -0.29
N VAL A 69 -11.25 -4.49 -0.78
CA VAL A 69 -11.29 -5.27 -2.03
C VAL A 69 -10.83 -6.70 -1.72
N LYS A 70 -11.04 -7.62 -2.67
CA LYS A 70 -10.46 -8.95 -2.56
C LYS A 70 -8.93 -8.82 -2.57
N SER A 71 -8.27 -9.59 -1.72
CA SER A 71 -6.81 -9.60 -1.60
C SER A 71 -6.15 -9.93 -2.95
N ASN A 72 -5.06 -9.24 -3.25
CA ASN A 72 -4.21 -9.56 -4.39
C ASN A 72 -3.49 -10.89 -4.19
N PHE A 73 -3.31 -11.31 -2.94
CA PHE A 73 -2.70 -12.58 -2.61
C PHE A 73 -3.74 -13.70 -2.64
N PRO A 74 -3.49 -14.78 -3.39
CA PRO A 74 -4.39 -15.91 -3.42
C PRO A 74 -4.50 -16.51 -2.04
N ARG A 75 -5.74 -16.73 -1.57
CA ARG A 75 -5.97 -17.50 -0.35
C ARG A 75 -5.48 -18.92 -0.58
N VAL A 76 -4.75 -19.46 0.40
CA VAL A 76 -4.32 -20.85 0.43
C VAL A 76 -5.49 -21.67 0.95
N GLU A 77 -6.32 -22.13 0.03
CA GLU A 77 -7.49 -22.97 0.29
C GLU A 77 -7.27 -24.39 -0.23
N PHE A 78 -6.01 -24.75 -0.55
CA PHE A 78 -5.68 -26.11 -0.96
C PHE A 78 -5.92 -27.05 0.21
N ALA A 79 -6.81 -28.02 0.01
CA ALA A 79 -7.01 -29.15 0.89
C ALA A 79 -6.64 -30.42 0.12
N PRO A 80 -5.78 -31.30 0.67
CA PRO A 80 -5.49 -32.58 0.05
C PRO A 80 -6.77 -33.43 0.03
N ASP A 81 -6.94 -34.19 -1.05
CA ASP A 81 -8.06 -35.10 -1.22
C ASP A 81 -7.73 -36.42 -0.50
N PRO A 82 -8.49 -36.81 0.55
CA PRO A 82 -8.22 -38.03 1.30
C PRO A 82 -8.45 -39.31 0.49
N GLU A 83 -9.10 -39.25 -0.68
CA GLU A 83 -9.29 -40.40 -1.57
C GLU A 83 -8.15 -40.57 -2.59
N LYS A 84 -7.21 -39.64 -2.66
CA LYS A 84 -6.08 -39.67 -3.60
C LYS A 84 -4.79 -40.09 -2.93
N THR A 85 -3.88 -40.65 -3.72
CA THR A 85 -2.52 -40.95 -3.28
C THR A 85 -1.74 -39.67 -2.98
N ASP A 86 -0.68 -39.77 -2.16
CA ASP A 86 0.19 -38.64 -1.84
C ASP A 86 0.81 -38.02 -3.10
N GLU A 87 1.18 -38.85 -4.08
CA GLU A 87 1.77 -38.42 -5.35
C GLU A 87 0.81 -37.57 -6.18
N GLU A 88 -0.46 -37.98 -6.27
CA GLU A 88 -1.51 -37.22 -6.95
C GLU A 88 -1.83 -35.92 -6.21
N ASN A 89 -1.85 -35.94 -4.88
CA ASN A 89 -2.04 -34.73 -4.06
C ASN A 89 -0.88 -33.75 -4.22
N ILE A 90 0.36 -34.23 -4.35
CA ILE A 90 1.53 -33.39 -4.64
C ILE A 90 1.42 -32.76 -6.04
N GLU A 91 0.95 -33.50 -7.05
CA GLU A 91 0.77 -32.95 -8.39
C GLU A 91 -0.35 -31.89 -8.42
N LEU A 92 -1.45 -32.12 -7.73
CA LEU A 92 -2.53 -31.16 -7.56
C LEU A 92 -2.05 -29.89 -6.85
N LEU A 93 -1.24 -30.04 -5.80
CA LEU A 93 -0.63 -28.91 -5.11
C LEU A 93 0.29 -28.12 -6.05
N LYS A 94 1.16 -28.79 -6.82
CA LYS A 94 2.03 -28.14 -7.81
C LYS A 94 1.23 -27.39 -8.87
N LYS A 95 0.14 -27.96 -9.36
CA LYS A 95 -0.77 -27.30 -10.31
C LYS A 95 -1.45 -26.09 -9.67
N TYR A 96 -1.95 -26.24 -8.46
CA TYR A 96 -2.56 -25.15 -7.70
C TYR A 96 -1.60 -23.98 -7.50
N ILE A 97 -0.35 -24.24 -7.11
CA ILE A 97 0.69 -23.22 -6.96
C ILE A 97 0.91 -22.49 -8.29
N ARG A 98 1.11 -23.20 -9.40
CA ARG A 98 1.30 -22.58 -10.73
C ARG A 98 0.12 -21.68 -11.14
N ASP A 99 -1.11 -22.16 -10.96
CA ASP A 99 -2.31 -21.39 -11.33
C ASP A 99 -2.46 -20.13 -10.45
N LYS A 100 -2.12 -20.23 -9.16
CA LYS A 100 -2.10 -19.08 -8.24
C LYS A 100 -1.00 -18.08 -8.56
N GLU A 101 0.19 -18.55 -8.93
CA GLU A 101 1.29 -17.69 -9.37
C GLU A 101 0.97 -16.94 -10.66
N ALA A 102 0.26 -17.58 -11.59
CA ALA A 102 -0.20 -16.94 -12.82
C ALA A 102 -1.26 -15.85 -12.56
N GLN A 103 -2.16 -16.05 -11.59
CA GLN A 103 -3.14 -15.02 -11.17
C GLN A 103 -2.45 -13.77 -10.61
N LEU A 104 -1.31 -13.93 -9.94
CA LEU A 104 -0.45 -12.83 -9.48
C LEU A 104 0.29 -12.10 -10.64
N ILE A 105 -0.11 -12.20 -11.91
CA ILE A 105 0.58 -11.51 -13.03
C ILE A 105 -0.37 -10.55 -13.76
N THR A 106 -1.65 -10.91 -13.85
CA THR A 106 -2.55 -10.30 -14.85
C THR A 106 -3.35 -9.12 -14.33
N ALA A 107 -3.38 -8.85 -13.02
CA ALA A 107 -4.36 -7.95 -12.41
C ALA A 107 -3.79 -6.87 -11.45
N PHE A 108 -2.50 -6.54 -11.53
CA PHE A 108 -1.91 -5.67 -10.51
C PHE A 108 -1.87 -4.20 -10.85
N ASN A 109 -2.69 -3.46 -10.13
CA ASN A 109 -2.35 -2.11 -9.74
C ASN A 109 -1.17 -2.15 -8.74
N ARG A 110 -0.01 -1.65 -9.15
CA ARG A 110 1.23 -1.64 -8.35
C ARG A 110 1.01 -0.98 -6.99
N ASP A 111 0.24 0.09 -6.94
CA ASP A 111 0.01 0.86 -5.71
C ASP A 111 -0.88 0.10 -4.70
N GLU A 112 -1.83 -0.68 -5.20
CA GLU A 112 -2.70 -1.53 -4.36
C GLU A 112 -1.91 -2.69 -3.77
N LEU A 113 -1.08 -3.35 -4.58
CA LEU A 113 -0.21 -4.44 -4.12
C LEU A 113 0.82 -3.92 -3.11
N LEU A 114 1.45 -2.78 -3.39
CA LEU A 114 2.37 -2.09 -2.49
C LEU A 114 1.71 -1.83 -1.14
N THR A 115 0.53 -1.22 -1.15
CA THR A 115 -0.25 -0.93 0.08
C THR A 115 -0.55 -2.22 0.84
N GLU A 116 -1.01 -3.26 0.16
CA GLU A 116 -1.35 -4.54 0.79
C GLU A 116 -0.14 -5.22 1.43
N ILE A 117 1.02 -5.22 0.76
CA ILE A 117 2.26 -5.77 1.29
C ILE A 117 2.69 -5.01 2.54
N LEU A 118 2.72 -3.68 2.48
CA LEU A 118 3.14 -2.84 3.61
C LEU A 118 2.23 -3.04 4.82
N LEU A 119 0.90 -3.10 4.62
CA LEU A 119 -0.06 -3.40 5.68
C LEU A 119 0.17 -4.79 6.28
N LYS A 120 0.41 -5.82 5.48
CA LYS A 120 0.73 -7.18 5.98
C LYS A 120 2.04 -7.23 6.75
N LYS A 121 3.01 -6.37 6.42
CA LYS A 121 4.26 -6.19 7.18
C LYS A 121 4.08 -5.28 8.40
N GLY A 122 2.87 -4.80 8.64
CA GLY A 122 2.46 -4.01 9.81
C GLY A 122 2.82 -2.53 9.73
N PHE A 123 3.01 -1.97 8.53
CA PHE A 123 3.06 -0.51 8.36
C PHE A 123 1.67 0.08 8.57
N ASN A 124 1.59 1.30 9.08
CA ASN A 124 0.35 2.06 9.19
C ASN A 124 -0.05 2.70 7.84
N LEU A 125 -1.34 3.04 7.66
CA LEU A 125 -1.88 3.64 6.42
C LEU A 125 -1.30 5.04 6.09
N ASN A 126 -0.65 5.68 7.05
CA ASN A 126 0.04 6.95 6.90
C ASN A 126 1.49 6.79 6.43
N TYR A 127 1.93 5.58 6.05
CA TYR A 127 3.26 5.37 5.47
C TYR A 127 3.52 6.34 4.29
N THR A 128 4.78 6.70 4.13
CA THR A 128 5.30 7.43 2.97
C THR A 128 6.19 6.52 2.14
N THR A 129 6.25 6.80 0.83
CA THR A 129 7.09 6.06 -0.11
C THR A 129 7.96 7.04 -0.88
N GLU A 130 9.25 6.76 -0.95
CA GLU A 130 10.22 7.58 -1.67
C GLU A 130 10.97 6.74 -2.70
N LYS A 131 10.89 7.14 -3.97
CA LYS A 131 11.60 6.46 -5.05
C LYS A 131 13.10 6.63 -4.86
N GLN A 132 13.82 5.53 -5.01
CA GLN A 132 15.27 5.46 -4.84
C GLN A 132 15.97 5.61 -6.18
N GLU A 133 16.29 6.85 -6.56
CA GLU A 133 16.90 7.21 -7.85
C GLU A 133 18.29 6.59 -8.11
N GLN A 134 18.94 6.07 -7.07
CA GLN A 134 20.20 5.33 -7.22
C GLN A 134 20.03 4.02 -8.02
N PHE A 135 18.82 3.48 -8.10
CA PHE A 135 18.51 2.28 -8.88
C PHE A 135 17.88 2.67 -10.23
N LYS A 136 18.68 2.66 -11.29
CA LYS A 136 18.19 3.05 -12.64
C LYS A 136 17.44 1.95 -13.38
N LYS A 137 17.76 0.69 -13.06
CA LYS A 137 17.24 -0.50 -13.75
C LYS A 137 16.13 -1.20 -12.98
N ASN A 138 15.90 -0.80 -11.74
CA ASN A 138 14.83 -1.32 -10.90
C ASN A 138 14.10 -0.18 -10.22
N GLU A 139 12.77 -0.27 -10.15
CA GLU A 139 11.95 0.65 -9.39
C GLU A 139 11.91 0.20 -7.93
N ILE A 140 12.66 0.92 -7.09
CA ILE A 140 12.74 0.65 -5.66
C ILE A 140 12.18 1.85 -4.91
N TYR A 141 11.34 1.56 -3.94
CA TYR A 141 10.77 2.54 -3.04
C TYR A 141 11.25 2.26 -1.61
N LEU A 142 11.61 3.32 -0.89
CA LEU A 142 11.78 3.27 0.56
C LEU A 142 10.42 3.59 1.17
N ALA A 143 9.83 2.62 1.87
CA ALA A 143 8.62 2.83 2.64
C ALA A 143 8.97 3.10 4.10
N THR A 144 8.44 4.18 4.64
CA THR A 144 8.70 4.64 6.02
C THR A 144 7.39 4.84 6.76
N ASP A 145 7.29 4.31 7.97
CA ASP A 145 6.14 4.55 8.85
C ASP A 145 6.38 5.80 9.72
N PRO A 146 5.65 6.90 9.52
CA PRO A 146 5.88 8.12 10.31
C PRO A 146 5.55 7.95 11.79
N ALA A 147 4.70 6.99 12.19
CA ALA A 147 4.42 6.72 13.61
C ALA A 147 5.62 6.11 14.35
N SER A 148 6.61 5.64 13.60
CA SER A 148 7.87 5.10 14.13
C SER A 148 8.96 6.16 14.31
N VAL A 149 8.72 7.38 13.82
CA VAL A 149 9.64 8.51 13.95
C VAL A 149 9.52 9.09 15.36
N GLY A 150 10.60 9.01 16.14
CA GLY A 150 10.66 9.50 17.52
C GLY A 150 10.48 8.44 18.62
N THR A 151 10.12 7.20 18.26
CA THR A 151 9.98 6.07 19.21
C THR A 151 11.24 5.19 19.30
N GLY A 152 12.33 5.57 18.64
CA GLY A 152 13.62 4.86 18.67
C GLY A 152 13.69 3.63 17.75
N ASN A 153 12.57 3.17 17.19
CA ASN A 153 12.50 2.04 16.26
C ASN A 153 11.83 2.47 14.95
N ILE A 154 12.59 3.16 14.09
CA ILE A 154 12.11 3.57 12.76
C ILE A 154 11.79 2.30 11.94
N LYS A 155 10.54 2.18 11.52
CA LYS A 155 10.08 1.09 10.66
C LYS A 155 10.17 1.53 9.21
N GLU A 156 11.30 1.17 8.61
CA GLU A 156 11.58 1.39 7.20
C GLU A 156 11.85 0.07 6.47
N THR A 157 11.50 0.02 5.18
CA THR A 157 11.84 -1.11 4.32
C THR A 157 11.98 -0.64 2.88
N LEU A 158 12.95 -1.22 2.16
CA LEU A 158 13.04 -1.07 0.72
C LEU A 158 12.13 -2.10 0.07
N ILE A 159 11.38 -1.71 -0.97
CA ILE A 159 10.46 -2.58 -1.68
C ILE A 159 10.60 -2.41 -3.19
N CYS A 160 10.68 -3.53 -3.90
CA CYS A 160 10.73 -3.59 -5.36
C CYS A 160 9.67 -4.57 -5.86
N LEU A 161 8.80 -4.11 -6.75
CA LEU A 161 7.72 -4.91 -7.35
C LEU A 161 8.02 -5.27 -8.81
N ASP A 162 9.28 -5.18 -9.22
CA ASP A 162 9.68 -5.55 -10.57
C ASP A 162 9.75 -7.06 -10.74
N VAL A 163 9.52 -7.53 -11.96
CA VAL A 163 9.53 -8.97 -12.29
C VAL A 163 10.94 -9.54 -12.23
N SER A 164 11.99 -8.71 -12.32
CA SER A 164 13.38 -9.14 -12.29
C SER A 164 14.26 -8.13 -11.58
N ILE A 165 15.13 -8.60 -10.67
CA ILE A 165 16.12 -7.73 -10.00
C ILE A 165 17.44 -7.73 -10.78
N HIS A 166 17.97 -6.57 -11.14
CA HIS A 166 19.24 -6.45 -11.85
C HIS A 166 20.44 -6.67 -10.92
N MET A 167 21.57 -7.17 -11.44
CA MET A 167 22.75 -7.47 -10.59
C MET A 167 23.30 -6.27 -9.83
N ASP A 168 23.25 -5.08 -10.42
CA ASP A 168 23.65 -3.81 -9.79
C ASP A 168 22.87 -3.59 -8.47
N THR A 169 21.58 -3.92 -8.46
CA THR A 169 20.71 -3.87 -7.27
C THR A 169 21.09 -4.96 -6.27
N VAL A 170 21.37 -6.18 -6.75
CA VAL A 170 21.81 -7.30 -5.91
C VAL A 170 23.12 -6.98 -5.18
N GLU A 171 24.10 -6.42 -5.89
CA GLU A 171 25.40 -6.03 -5.32
C GLU A 171 25.27 -4.94 -4.25
N TYR A 172 24.30 -4.04 -4.40
CA TYR A 172 23.99 -3.06 -3.37
C TYR A 172 23.53 -3.75 -2.09
N PHE A 173 22.52 -4.63 -2.16
CA PHE A 173 21.99 -5.29 -0.96
C PHE A 173 22.97 -6.27 -0.32
N LYS A 174 23.86 -6.89 -1.11
CA LYS A 174 24.98 -7.68 -0.56
C LYS A 174 25.96 -6.86 0.29
N LYS A 175 26.11 -5.57 0.01
CA LYS A 175 26.97 -4.65 0.79
C LYS A 175 26.25 -4.08 2.03
N TYR A 176 24.92 -4.05 2.01
CA TYR A 176 24.07 -3.45 3.05
C TYR A 176 23.05 -4.46 3.59
N ILE A 177 23.58 -5.47 4.30
CA ILE A 177 22.81 -6.62 4.84
C ILE A 177 21.88 -6.26 6.01
N ASP A 178 22.08 -5.09 6.59
CA ASP A 178 21.29 -4.54 7.70
C ASP A 178 19.93 -3.99 7.23
N LYS A 179 19.79 -3.73 5.93
CA LYS A 179 18.57 -3.17 5.35
C LYS A 179 17.54 -4.24 5.01
N LYS A 180 16.29 -3.99 5.41
CA LYS A 180 15.16 -4.84 5.02
C LYS A 180 14.77 -4.57 3.58
N PHE A 181 14.80 -5.61 2.76
CA PHE A 181 14.38 -5.56 1.36
C PHE A 181 13.22 -6.53 1.11
N ILE A 182 12.17 -6.03 0.48
CA ILE A 182 11.02 -6.80 0.03
C ILE A 182 11.06 -6.83 -1.49
N CYS A 183 11.11 -8.03 -2.05
CA CYS A 183 10.94 -8.24 -3.49
C CYS A 183 9.95 -9.36 -3.75
N LEU A 184 9.49 -9.45 -5.00
CA LEU A 184 8.73 -10.61 -5.45
C LEU A 184 9.68 -11.81 -5.53
N GLU A 185 9.29 -12.94 -4.97
CA GLU A 185 10.11 -14.17 -4.97
C GLU A 185 10.56 -14.57 -6.39
N ARG A 186 9.66 -14.48 -7.37
CA ARG A 186 9.95 -14.73 -8.80
C ARG A 186 11.03 -13.83 -9.41
N ALA A 187 11.29 -12.68 -8.80
CA ALA A 187 12.31 -11.75 -9.28
C ALA A 187 13.73 -12.19 -8.90
N LEU A 188 13.81 -13.17 -8.00
CA LEU A 188 15.03 -13.88 -7.62
C LEU A 188 15.19 -15.09 -8.55
N ASP A 189 16.33 -15.17 -9.21
CA ASP A 189 16.79 -16.36 -9.92
C ASP A 189 17.77 -17.12 -9.00
N THR A 190 18.07 -18.38 -9.31
CA THR A 190 19.06 -19.24 -8.66
C THR A 190 20.42 -18.57 -8.42
N THR A 191 20.81 -17.59 -9.25
CA THR A 191 22.03 -16.77 -9.08
C THR A 191 21.91 -15.65 -8.02
N LYS A 192 20.70 -15.39 -7.52
CA LYS A 192 20.30 -14.26 -6.66
C LYS A 192 19.66 -14.70 -5.33
N ASN A 193 19.58 -16.00 -5.05
CA ASN A 193 19.03 -16.54 -3.80
C ASN A 193 19.90 -16.31 -2.54
N THR A 194 20.98 -15.52 -2.65
CA THR A 194 21.93 -15.23 -1.56
C THR A 194 21.83 -13.78 -1.06
N ILE A 195 20.66 -13.15 -1.23
CA ILE A 195 20.38 -11.74 -0.85
C ILE A 195 19.58 -11.73 0.44
#